data_AF-A0A2R2MI66-F1
#
_entry.id   AF-A0A2R2MI66-F1
#
_cell.length_a   1.000
_cell.length_b   1.000
_cell.length_c   1.000
_cell.angle_alpha   90.00
_cell.angle_beta   90.00
_cell.angle_gamma   90.00
#
_symmetry.space_group_name_H-M   'P 1'
#
loop_
_entity.id
_entity.type
_entity.pdbx_description
1 polymer ?
#
loop_
_entity_poly.entity_id
_entity_poly.type
_entity_poly.pdbx_seq_one_letter_code
_entity_poly.pdbx_strand_id
1 'polypeptide(L)'
;MSTSKLSLPARKLLVQDLQYCKQVSPATKDSEPASCVTYWTMSTNGKDVSFGMVWVQGVVKQVSEEGFCMLDDGTGVVMIILHKLIPKGCSKVETGKYMMVVGSLLSAGDTPRVRAVKVQDLSPSQAIQQASWPLEVVDLQLHGDS
;
A
#
# COMPACT_ATOMS: atom_id res chain seq x y z
N MET A 1 5.76 26.89 -8.27
CA MET A 1 6.61 25.70 -8.50
C MET A 1 5.68 24.51 -8.67
N SER A 2 5.65 23.94 -9.87
CA SER A 2 4.72 22.86 -10.24
C SER A 2 5.21 21.55 -9.63
N THR A 3 4.60 21.10 -8.53
CA THR A 3 4.84 19.76 -7.99
C THR A 3 4.15 18.77 -8.91
N SER A 4 4.92 18.19 -9.82
CA SER A 4 4.46 17.17 -10.75
C SER A 4 3.77 16.05 -9.98
N LYS A 5 2.50 15.80 -10.33
CA LYS A 5 1.53 14.92 -9.65
C LYS A 5 1.96 13.43 -9.54
N LEU A 6 3.16 13.06 -9.97
CA LEU A 6 3.81 11.74 -9.79
C LEU A 6 4.74 11.67 -8.56
N SER A 7 4.92 12.74 -7.77
CA SER A 7 5.97 12.84 -6.76
C SER A 7 5.58 12.42 -5.34
N LEU A 8 4.39 11.87 -5.10
CA LEU A 8 3.96 11.53 -3.75
C LEU A 8 4.60 10.20 -3.30
N PRO A 9 5.21 10.15 -2.10
CA PRO A 9 5.87 8.94 -1.60
C PRO A 9 4.87 7.81 -1.34
N ALA A 10 5.38 6.58 -1.31
CA ALA A 10 4.61 5.45 -0.82
C ALA A 10 4.48 5.56 0.71
N ARG A 11 3.25 5.53 1.22
CA ARG A 11 2.98 5.65 2.66
C ARG A 11 2.95 4.28 3.32
N LYS A 12 3.71 4.11 4.41
CA LYS A 12 3.60 2.91 5.27
C LYS A 12 2.29 2.95 6.04
N LEU A 13 1.50 1.89 5.93
CA LEU A 13 0.17 1.77 6.55
C LEU A 13 -0.05 0.34 7.03
N LEU A 14 -0.75 0.19 8.15
CA LEU A 14 -1.35 -1.09 8.50
C LEU A 14 -2.59 -1.31 7.64
N VAL A 15 -3.02 -2.57 7.48
CA VAL A 15 -4.19 -2.91 6.67
C VAL A 15 -5.45 -2.25 7.24
N GLN A 16 -5.59 -2.20 8.57
CA GLN A 16 -6.69 -1.47 9.20
C GLN A 16 -6.71 0.02 8.83
N ASP A 17 -5.57 0.65 8.54
CA ASP A 17 -5.52 2.08 8.24
C ASP A 17 -6.10 2.37 6.84
N LEU A 18 -6.05 1.38 5.94
CA LEU A 18 -6.60 1.48 4.59
C LEU A 18 -8.11 1.76 4.60
N GLN A 19 -8.84 1.38 5.66
CA GLN A 19 -10.27 1.63 5.76
C GLN A 19 -10.61 3.13 5.89
N TYR A 20 -9.67 3.93 6.40
CA TYR A 20 -9.85 5.36 6.63
C TYR A 20 -9.32 6.24 5.49
N CYS A 21 -8.76 5.62 4.46
CA CYS A 21 -8.22 6.32 3.30
C CYS A 21 -9.35 6.82 2.40
N LYS A 22 -9.27 8.10 2.00
CA LYS A 22 -10.24 8.75 1.12
C LYS A 22 -9.60 9.04 -0.23
N GLN A 23 -10.26 8.62 -1.30
CA GLN A 23 -9.81 8.93 -2.65
C GLN A 23 -10.05 10.42 -2.91
N VAL A 24 -9.05 11.10 -3.45
CA VAL A 24 -9.20 12.49 -3.90
C VAL A 24 -9.31 12.50 -5.42
N SER A 25 -10.50 12.81 -5.92
CA SER A 25 -10.68 13.10 -7.35
C SER A 25 -10.05 14.45 -7.69
N PRO A 26 -9.39 14.62 -8.85
CA PRO A 26 -8.99 15.94 -9.29
C PRO A 26 -10.23 16.84 -9.38
N ALA A 27 -10.17 18.02 -8.76
CA ALA A 27 -11.23 19.00 -8.86
C ALA A 27 -11.42 19.38 -10.34
N THR A 28 -12.57 19.01 -10.92
CA THR A 28 -12.94 19.40 -12.28
C THR A 28 -13.18 20.90 -12.30
N LYS A 29 -12.16 21.67 -12.70
CA LYS A 29 -12.33 23.05 -13.18
C LYS A 29 -11.65 23.13 -14.54
N ASP A 30 -12.48 23.08 -15.57
CA ASP A 30 -12.24 23.47 -16.96
C ASP A 30 -10.78 23.79 -17.32
N SER A 31 -9.98 22.76 -17.63
CA SER A 31 -8.81 22.85 -18.53
C SER A 31 -8.03 21.53 -18.59
N GLU A 32 -7.89 21.03 -19.82
CA GLU A 32 -6.97 19.98 -20.29
C GLU A 32 -7.12 18.58 -19.67
N PRO A 33 -6.73 17.49 -20.39
CA PRO A 33 -6.82 16.13 -19.87
C PRO A 33 -5.74 15.93 -18.80
N ALA A 34 -5.99 16.50 -17.62
CA ALA A 34 -5.11 16.46 -16.48
C ALA A 34 -4.95 15.01 -16.03
N SER A 35 -3.79 14.43 -16.40
CA SER A 35 -3.14 13.25 -15.84
C SER A 35 -3.96 12.52 -14.77
N CYS A 36 -4.50 11.35 -15.15
CA CYS A 36 -5.33 10.43 -14.38
C CYS A 36 -4.59 9.81 -13.16
N VAL A 37 -3.96 10.65 -12.34
CA VAL A 37 -3.28 10.21 -11.13
C VAL A 37 -4.28 10.25 -9.99
N THR A 38 -4.70 9.05 -9.57
CA THR A 38 -5.46 8.88 -8.33
C THR A 38 -4.50 9.01 -7.16
N TYR A 39 -4.81 9.90 -6.21
CA TYR A 39 -4.12 9.99 -4.93
C TYR A 39 -5.13 9.85 -3.79
N TRP A 40 -4.62 9.50 -2.63
CA TRP A 40 -5.41 9.19 -1.44
C TRP A 40 -5.00 10.09 -0.29
N THR A 41 -5.94 10.39 0.59
CA THR A 41 -5.70 11.11 1.83
C THR A 41 -6.10 10.30 3.04
N MET A 42 -5.39 10.50 4.15
CA MET A 42 -5.74 9.95 5.46
C MET A 42 -5.44 10.98 6.53
N SER A 43 -6.33 11.11 7.51
CA SER A 43 -6.14 12.01 8.65
C SER A 43 -5.35 11.28 9.74
N THR A 44 -4.14 11.75 10.04
CA THR A 44 -3.27 11.23 11.10
C THR A 44 -2.92 12.37 12.06
N ASN A 45 -3.17 12.22 13.36
CA ASN A 45 -2.82 13.22 14.37
C ASN A 45 -3.32 14.64 14.04
N GLY A 46 -4.53 14.75 13.50
CA GLY A 46 -5.15 16.02 13.11
C GLY A 46 -4.57 16.66 11.84
N LYS A 47 -3.70 15.96 11.09
CA LYS A 47 -3.16 16.39 9.80
C LYS A 47 -3.62 15.46 8.69
N ASP A 48 -4.05 16.03 7.57
CA ASP A 48 -4.34 15.26 6.36
C ASP A 48 -3.06 15.03 5.57
N VAL A 49 -2.75 13.76 5.29
CA VAL A 49 -1.57 13.35 4.53
C VAL A 49 -2.02 12.76 3.20
N SER A 50 -1.46 13.29 2.10
CA SER A 50 -1.70 12.81 0.74
C SER A 50 -0.60 11.85 0.29
N PHE A 51 -0.97 10.74 -0.36
CA PHE A 51 -0.02 9.77 -0.89
C PHE A 51 -0.50 9.16 -2.22
N GLY A 52 0.45 8.72 -3.04
CA GLY A 52 0.17 8.10 -4.35
C GLY A 52 0.22 6.57 -4.33
N MET A 53 0.95 6.00 -3.37
CA MET A 53 1.10 4.55 -3.20
C MET A 53 1.05 4.19 -1.73
N VAL A 54 0.78 2.92 -1.45
CA VAL A 54 0.84 2.33 -0.11
C VAL A 54 2.00 1.35 -0.04
N TRP A 55 2.57 1.24 1.15
CA TRP A 55 3.53 0.23 1.55
C TRP A 55 2.89 -0.56 2.68
N VAL A 56 2.63 -1.84 2.43
CA VAL A 56 2.06 -2.77 3.41
C VAL A 56 2.99 -3.98 3.57
N GLN A 57 2.95 -4.61 4.74
CA GLN A 57 3.64 -5.87 5.00
C GLN A 57 2.68 -6.86 5.66
N GLY A 58 2.89 -8.16 5.47
CA GLY A 58 2.06 -9.17 6.12
C GLY A 58 2.38 -10.59 5.69
N VAL A 59 1.65 -11.55 6.25
CA VAL A 59 1.70 -12.96 5.88
C VAL A 59 0.72 -13.22 4.75
N VAL A 60 1.17 -13.90 3.69
CA VAL A 60 0.29 -14.36 2.62
C VAL A 60 -0.59 -15.48 3.14
N LYS A 61 -1.91 -15.27 3.16
CA LYS A 61 -2.89 -16.28 3.60
C LYS A 61 -3.39 -17.17 2.46
N GLN A 62 -3.49 -16.61 1.27
CA GLN A 62 -3.99 -17.30 0.09
C GLN A 62 -3.35 -16.73 -1.16
N VAL A 63 -3.05 -17.58 -2.13
CA VAL A 63 -2.63 -17.20 -3.48
C VAL A 63 -3.66 -17.76 -4.46
N SER A 64 -4.12 -16.92 -5.39
CA SER A 64 -5.04 -17.29 -6.46
C SER A 64 -4.28 -17.53 -7.76
N GLU A 65 -4.73 -18.50 -8.54
CA GLU A 65 -4.24 -18.76 -9.90
C GLU A 65 -4.58 -17.59 -10.86
N GLU A 66 -5.56 -16.76 -10.50
CA GLU A 66 -6.00 -15.59 -11.26
C GLU A 66 -5.05 -14.37 -11.10
N GLY A 67 -3.97 -14.51 -10.32
CA GLY A 67 -2.95 -13.47 -10.19
C GLY A 67 -3.24 -12.46 -9.07
N PHE A 68 -3.78 -12.91 -7.95
CA PHE A 68 -3.87 -12.11 -6.73
C PHE A 68 -3.54 -12.94 -5.49
N CYS A 69 -3.24 -12.29 -4.38
CA CYS A 69 -3.08 -12.95 -3.08
C CYS A 69 -3.74 -12.14 -1.96
N MET A 70 -4.01 -12.81 -0.84
CA MET A 70 -4.53 -12.19 0.38
C MET A 70 -3.37 -12.02 1.37
N LEU A 71 -3.12 -10.79 1.80
CA LEU A 71 -2.04 -10.42 2.72
C LEU A 71 -2.63 -9.97 4.06
N ASP A 72 -2.14 -10.52 5.16
CA ASP A 72 -2.64 -10.25 6.51
C ASP A 72 -1.51 -9.77 7.42
N ASP A 73 -1.66 -8.58 8.01
CA ASP A 73 -0.67 -7.95 8.88
C ASP A 73 -1.01 -8.08 10.39
N GLY A 74 -2.07 -8.81 10.73
CA GLY A 74 -2.60 -8.96 12.09
C GLY A 74 -3.69 -7.94 12.44
N THR A 75 -3.86 -6.88 11.64
CA THR A 75 -4.91 -5.86 11.84
C THR A 75 -6.04 -5.96 10.83
N GLY A 76 -5.81 -6.67 9.72
CA GLY A 76 -6.82 -6.93 8.70
C GLY A 76 -6.21 -7.67 7.51
N VAL A 77 -7.05 -7.94 6.50
CA VAL A 77 -6.63 -8.63 5.28
C VAL A 77 -6.84 -7.73 4.07
N VAL A 78 -5.83 -7.60 3.22
CA VAL A 78 -5.86 -6.84 1.98
C VAL A 78 -5.67 -7.76 0.78
N MET A 79 -6.43 -7.50 -0.29
CA MET A 79 -6.23 -8.20 -1.56
C MET A 79 -5.15 -7.49 -2.37
N ILE A 80 -4.09 -8.23 -2.70
CA ILE A 80 -3.00 -7.76 -3.54
C ILE A 80 -3.16 -8.32 -4.95
N ILE A 81 -3.41 -7.44 -5.91
CA ILE A 81 -3.44 -7.79 -7.33
C ILE A 81 -2.00 -7.81 -7.84
N LEU A 82 -1.54 -9.00 -8.22
CA LEU A 82 -0.19 -9.25 -8.72
C LEU A 82 -0.18 -8.99 -10.23
N HIS A 83 0.62 -8.02 -10.69
CA HIS A 83 0.74 -7.80 -12.13
C HIS A 83 1.55 -8.94 -12.77
N LYS A 84 1.19 -9.37 -13.99
CA LYS A 84 1.96 -10.35 -14.78
C LYS A 84 3.41 -9.92 -15.08
N LEU A 85 3.74 -8.65 -14.81
CA LEU A 85 5.05 -8.04 -14.99
C LEU A 85 5.90 -7.99 -13.72
N ILE A 86 5.42 -8.52 -12.59
CA ILE A 86 6.32 -8.74 -11.44
C ILE A 86 7.43 -9.66 -11.97
N PRO A 87 8.69 -9.20 -12.02
CA PRO A 87 9.75 -9.92 -12.72
C PRO A 87 9.82 -11.35 -12.22
N LYS A 88 10.07 -12.31 -13.11
CA LYS A 88 10.21 -13.76 -12.79
C LYS A 88 11.28 -14.08 -11.73
N GLY A 89 12.03 -13.07 -11.26
CA GLY A 89 13.01 -13.14 -10.17
C GLY A 89 12.53 -12.58 -8.82
N CYS A 90 11.32 -12.03 -8.70
CA CYS A 90 10.71 -11.86 -7.38
C CYS A 90 10.40 -13.24 -6.83
N SER A 91 10.88 -13.50 -5.61
CA SER A 91 10.55 -14.67 -4.80
C SER A 91 9.07 -15.05 -4.95
N LYS A 92 8.84 -16.31 -5.30
CA LYS A 92 7.50 -16.85 -5.57
C LYS A 92 6.57 -16.51 -4.41
N VAL A 93 5.51 -15.74 -4.71
CA VAL A 93 4.45 -15.42 -3.73
C VAL A 93 3.76 -16.73 -3.37
N GLU A 94 3.86 -17.13 -2.11
CA GLU A 94 3.39 -18.41 -1.61
C GLU A 94 2.73 -18.22 -0.25
N THR A 95 1.69 -18.99 0.02
CA THR A 95 1.01 -19.01 1.31
C THR A 95 2.01 -19.27 2.45
N GLY A 96 1.90 -18.50 3.52
CA GLY A 96 2.77 -18.56 4.69
C GLY A 96 3.97 -17.61 4.65
N LYS A 97 4.36 -17.09 3.47
CA LYS A 97 5.47 -16.13 3.39
C LYS A 97 5.11 -14.78 3.96
N TYR A 98 6.07 -14.16 4.61
CA TYR A 98 5.97 -12.77 5.03
C TYR A 98 6.52 -11.86 3.94
N MET A 99 5.65 -11.01 3.39
CA MET A 99 5.95 -10.22 2.20
C MET A 99 5.74 -8.74 2.48
N MET A 100 6.54 -7.91 1.82
CA MET A 100 6.31 -6.49 1.66
C MET A 100 5.75 -6.21 0.27
N VAL A 101 4.76 -5.31 0.20
CA VAL A 101 4.14 -4.86 -1.05
C VAL A 101 4.11 -3.33 -1.08
N VAL A 102 4.65 -2.77 -2.16
CA VAL A 102 4.40 -1.37 -2.55
C VAL A 102 3.47 -1.38 -3.76
N GLY A 103 2.41 -0.58 -3.71
CA GLY A 103 1.43 -0.56 -4.79
C GLY A 103 0.44 0.59 -4.76
N SER A 104 -0.36 0.69 -5.80
CA SER A 104 -1.46 1.67 -5.87
C SER A 104 -2.69 1.13 -5.14
N LEU A 105 -3.23 1.90 -4.20
CA LEU A 105 -4.51 1.57 -3.57
C LEU A 105 -5.63 1.77 -4.61
N LEU A 106 -6.42 0.72 -4.83
CA LEU A 106 -7.54 0.70 -5.77
C LEU A 106 -8.87 0.89 -5.07
N SER A 107 -9.01 0.32 -3.87
CA SER A 107 -10.17 0.50 -3.00
C SER A 107 -9.75 0.50 -1.54
N ALA A 108 -10.40 1.37 -0.77
CA ALA A 108 -10.34 1.45 0.68
C ALA A 108 -11.58 0.79 1.30
N GLY A 109 -11.70 0.82 2.63
CA GLY A 109 -12.82 0.27 3.40
C GLY A 109 -12.56 -1.15 3.90
N ASP A 110 -13.64 -1.92 4.09
CA ASP A 110 -13.61 -3.26 4.71
C ASP A 110 -12.88 -4.31 3.85
N THR A 111 -12.85 -4.10 2.54
CA THR A 111 -12.18 -4.99 1.58
C THR A 111 -11.17 -4.20 0.75
N PRO A 112 -10.03 -3.80 1.35
CA PRO A 112 -9.07 -2.98 0.66
C PRO A 112 -8.38 -3.78 -0.46
N ARG A 113 -8.05 -3.11 -1.57
CA ARG A 113 -7.40 -3.73 -2.73
C ARG A 113 -6.22 -2.90 -3.19
N VAL A 114 -5.07 -3.54 -3.38
CA VAL A 114 -3.83 -2.87 -3.80
C VAL A 114 -3.31 -3.53 -5.07
N ARG A 115 -2.98 -2.73 -6.08
CA ARG A 115 -2.26 -3.18 -7.27
C ARG A 115 -0.77 -3.12 -7.00
N ALA A 116 -0.12 -4.28 -6.93
CA ALA A 116 1.31 -4.35 -6.65
C ALA A 116 2.14 -3.73 -7.77
N VAL A 117 3.09 -2.88 -7.38
CA VAL A 117 4.18 -2.37 -8.22
C VAL A 117 5.47 -3.09 -7.88
N LYS A 118 5.71 -3.32 -6.58
CA LYS A 118 6.86 -4.06 -6.06
C LYS A 118 6.40 -5.03 -4.98
N VAL A 119 6.95 -6.23 -5.01
CA VAL A 119 6.74 -7.26 -3.99
C VAL A 119 8.10 -7.79 -3.56
N GLN A 120 8.31 -8.01 -2.27
CA GLN A 120 9.57 -8.53 -1.73
C GLN A 120 9.29 -9.56 -0.64
N ASP A 121 10.00 -10.68 -0.69
CA ASP A 121 9.97 -11.69 0.37
C ASP A 121 10.88 -11.25 1.52
N LEU A 122 10.28 -11.17 2.70
CA LEU A 122 10.91 -10.81 3.97
C LEU A 122 10.89 -11.99 4.95
N SER A 123 10.49 -13.19 4.50
CA SER A 123 10.45 -14.40 5.31
C SER A 123 11.78 -14.72 6.02
N PRO A 124 12.97 -14.50 5.43
CA PRO A 124 14.25 -14.76 6.10
C PRO A 124 14.45 -13.98 7.42
N SER A 125 13.75 -12.85 7.60
CA SER A 125 13.82 -12.01 8.79
C SER A 125 12.43 -11.75 9.40
N GLN A 126 11.47 -12.64 9.14
CA GLN A 126 10.05 -12.46 9.49
C GLN A 126 9.82 -12.05 10.94
N ALA A 127 10.48 -12.71 11.90
CA ALA A 127 10.29 -12.42 13.32
C ALA A 127 10.62 -10.96 13.68
N ILE A 128 11.69 -10.43 13.10
CA ILE A 128 12.11 -9.03 13.31
C ILE A 128 11.15 -8.09 12.59
N GLN A 129 10.80 -8.40 11.34
CA GLN A 129 9.94 -7.55 10.52
C GLN A 129 8.52 -7.45 11.07
N GLN A 130 7.95 -8.54 11.57
CA GLN A 130 6.64 -8.53 12.23
C GLN A 130 6.63 -7.69 13.51
N ALA A 131 7.73 -7.72 14.27
CA ALA A 131 7.86 -6.90 15.47
C ALA A 131 8.11 -5.42 15.16
N SER A 132 8.90 -5.11 14.12
CA SER A 132 9.25 -3.73 13.75
C SER A 132 8.16 -3.03 12.96
N TRP A 133 7.41 -3.75 12.12
CA TRP A 133 6.49 -3.14 11.16
C TRP A 133 5.44 -2.21 11.81
N PRO A 134 4.71 -2.62 12.86
CA PRO A 134 3.76 -1.72 13.52
C PRO A 134 4.44 -0.47 14.12
N LEU A 135 5.66 -0.61 14.65
CA LEU A 135 6.44 0.50 15.20
C LEU A 135 6.86 1.49 14.10
N GLU A 136 7.28 0.97 12.94
CA GLU A 136 7.63 1.80 11.78
C GLU A 136 6.42 2.59 11.24
N VAL A 137 5.22 1.98 11.23
CA VAL A 137 3.99 2.67 10.82
C VAL A 137 3.63 3.78 11.81
N VAL A 138 3.65 3.48 13.12
CA VAL A 138 3.35 4.47 14.16
C VAL A 138 4.34 5.63 14.13
N ASP A 139 5.64 5.34 14.01
CA ASP A 139 6.67 6.37 13.92
C ASP A 139 6.43 7.33 12.74
N LEU A 140 6.10 6.79 11.56
CA LEU A 140 5.78 7.58 10.38
C LEU A 140 4.51 8.43 10.55
N GLN A 141 3.50 7.92 11.26
CA GLN A 141 2.26 8.64 11.54
C GLN A 141 2.47 9.78 12.55
N LEU A 142 3.38 9.60 13.52
CA LEU A 142 3.70 10.62 14.53
C LEU A 142 4.58 11.73 13.99
N HIS A 143 5.63 11.40 13.22
CA HIS A 143 6.67 12.34 12.84
C HIS A 143 6.49 12.91 11.42
N GLY A 144 5.68 12.27 10.57
CA GLY A 144 5.45 12.70 9.19
C GLY A 144 6.69 12.53 8.30
N ASP A 145 6.53 12.75 6.99
CA ASP A 145 7.68 12.86 6.08
C ASP A 145 8.32 14.25 6.33
N SER A 146 9.44 14.30 7.05
CA SER A 146 10.18 15.56 7.32
C SER A 146 10.80 16.15 6.07
#